data_AF-A0A5K0Z192-F1
#
_entry.id   AF-A0A5K0Z192-F1
#
_cell.length_a   1.000
_cell.length_b   1.000
_cell.length_c   1.000
_cell.angle_alpha   90.00
_cell.angle_beta   90.00
_cell.angle_gamma   90.00
#
_symmetry.space_group_name_H-M   'P 1'
#
loop_
_entity.id
_entity.type
_entity.pdbx_description
1 polymer ?
#
loop_
_entity_poly.entity_id
_entity_poly.type
_entity_poly.pdbx_seq_one_letter_code
_entity_poly.pdbx_strand_id
1 'polypeptide(L)'
;IDYILGKNPRKMSYVVGFGNHYPKHVHHRGASIPKDRTRYNCKGGRKWLYSPKPNPHTIVGAMVSGPDRHDAFHDVRTNANYTEPTLAGNAGLVAALISLSAQENAYGIDKNTIFSAVPPLSATTPPPPAPWKP
;
A
#
# COMPACT_ATOMS: atom_id res chain seq x y z
N ILE A 1 -8.52 13.01 8.12
CA ILE A 1 -7.86 11.70 8.26
C ILE A 1 -8.83 10.64 8.76
N ASP A 2 -9.62 10.91 9.81
CA ASP A 2 -10.63 9.97 10.34
C ASP A 2 -11.54 9.33 9.29
N TYR A 3 -12.00 10.10 8.30
CA TYR A 3 -12.82 9.58 7.19
C TYR A 3 -12.10 8.46 6.43
N ILE A 4 -10.81 8.65 6.10
CA ILE A 4 -9.96 7.67 5.42
C ILE A 4 -9.75 6.42 6.28
N LEU A 5 -9.69 6.61 7.61
CA LEU A 5 -9.43 5.54 8.57
C LEU A 5 -10.70 4.78 9.02
N GLY A 6 -11.90 5.17 8.58
CA GLY A 6 -13.13 4.42 8.82
C GLY A 6 -14.31 5.21 9.38
N LYS A 7 -14.15 6.50 9.70
CA LYS A 7 -15.26 7.37 10.11
C LYS A 7 -16.02 7.90 8.89
N ASN A 8 -16.64 6.99 8.16
CA ASN A 8 -17.43 7.25 6.95
C ASN A 8 -18.72 6.38 6.95
N PRO A 9 -19.71 6.68 6.08
CA PRO A 9 -20.98 5.95 6.06
C PRO A 9 -20.84 4.43 5.88
N ARG A 10 -19.77 3.98 5.20
CA ARG A 10 -19.48 2.56 4.99
C ARG A 10 -18.76 1.88 6.15
N LYS A 11 -18.36 2.64 7.19
CA LYS A 11 -17.56 2.16 8.33
C LYS A 11 -16.35 1.34 7.87
N MET A 12 -15.65 1.84 6.84
CA MET A 12 -14.60 1.13 6.13
C MET A 12 -13.31 1.96 6.06
N SER A 13 -12.17 1.38 6.39
CA SER A 13 -10.87 2.01 6.15
C SER A 13 -10.53 1.96 4.66
N TYR A 14 -10.10 3.09 4.09
CA TYR A 14 -9.49 3.15 2.76
C TYR A 14 -7.96 2.93 2.80
N VAL A 15 -7.40 2.64 3.98
CA VAL A 15 -6.02 2.16 4.15
C VAL A 15 -6.05 0.64 4.33
N VAL A 16 -5.41 -0.06 3.40
CA VAL A 16 -5.38 -1.53 3.34
C VAL A 16 -4.71 -2.09 4.59
N GLY A 17 -5.34 -3.07 5.24
CA GLY A 17 -4.83 -3.69 6.46
C GLY A 17 -5.08 -2.91 7.75
N PHE A 18 -5.69 -1.72 7.68
CA PHE A 18 -6.05 -0.93 8.85
C PHE A 18 -7.53 -1.10 9.20
N GLY A 19 -7.85 -1.28 10.49
CA GLY A 19 -9.21 -1.52 10.97
C GLY A 19 -9.78 -2.88 10.59
N ASN A 20 -11.06 -3.11 10.93
CA ASN A 20 -11.72 -4.42 10.73
C ASN A 20 -12.35 -4.58 9.33
N HIS A 21 -12.53 -3.49 8.60
CA HIS A 21 -13.16 -3.49 7.27
C HIS A 21 -12.34 -2.60 6.33
N TYR A 22 -11.70 -3.20 5.32
CA TYR A 22 -10.80 -2.53 4.37
C TYR A 22 -10.77 -3.27 3.01
N PRO A 23 -10.35 -2.60 1.92
CA PRO A 23 -10.30 -3.19 0.57
C PRO A 23 -9.44 -4.45 0.50
N LYS A 24 -9.96 -5.49 -0.15
CA LYS A 24 -9.31 -6.78 -0.36
C LYS A 24 -8.95 -7.01 -1.83
N HIS A 25 -9.49 -6.22 -2.76
CA HIS A 25 -9.29 -6.38 -4.20
C HIS A 25 -8.53 -5.18 -4.79
N VAL A 26 -7.43 -4.81 -4.16
CA VAL A 26 -6.58 -3.66 -4.55
C VAL A 26 -6.03 -3.83 -5.98
N HIS A 27 -6.10 -2.79 -6.82
CA HIS A 27 -5.49 -2.73 -8.15
C HIS A 27 -3.95 -2.65 -8.06
N HIS A 28 -3.31 -3.75 -7.64
CA HIS A 28 -1.86 -3.81 -7.48
C HIS A 28 -1.33 -5.19 -7.84
N ARG A 29 -0.45 -5.26 -8.85
CA ARG A 29 0.06 -6.52 -9.42
C ARG A 29 0.75 -7.38 -8.34
N GLY A 30 1.68 -6.79 -7.59
CA GLY A 30 2.40 -7.48 -6.52
C GLY A 30 1.51 -7.99 -5.38
N ALA A 31 0.32 -7.42 -5.21
CA ALA A 31 -0.64 -7.87 -4.21
C ALA A 31 -1.54 -8.99 -4.75
N SER A 32 -1.94 -8.90 -6.03
CA SER A 32 -2.91 -9.79 -6.68
C SER A 32 -2.35 -11.14 -7.15
N ILE A 33 -1.05 -11.23 -7.43
CA ILE A 33 -0.41 -12.44 -7.97
C ILE A 33 0.05 -13.31 -6.80
N PRO A 34 -0.41 -14.58 -6.70
CA PRO A 34 0.01 -15.45 -5.62
C PRO A 34 1.49 -15.80 -5.73
N LYS A 35 2.11 -16.09 -4.59
CA LYS A 35 3.46 -16.64 -4.54
C LYS A 35 3.40 -18.12 -4.87
N ASP A 36 3.52 -18.46 -6.14
CA ASP A 36 3.74 -19.81 -6.62
C ASP A 36 5.13 -19.91 -7.27
N ARG A 37 5.54 -21.12 -7.67
CA ARG A 37 6.80 -21.34 -8.41
C ARG A 37 6.66 -20.95 -9.90
N THR A 38 5.61 -20.21 -10.28
CA THR A 38 5.30 -19.85 -11.66
C THR A 38 5.65 -18.40 -11.93
N ARG A 39 6.39 -18.16 -13.03
CA ARG A 39 6.63 -16.80 -13.52
C ARG A 39 5.52 -16.41 -14.47
N TYR A 40 4.74 -15.39 -14.09
CA TYR A 40 3.70 -14.82 -14.94
C TYR A 40 4.26 -13.68 -15.78
N ASN A 41 4.13 -13.78 -17.11
CA ASN A 41 4.32 -12.63 -18.00
C ASN A 41 3.09 -11.71 -17.95
N CYS A 42 3.14 -10.55 -18.61
CA CYS A 42 2.05 -9.57 -18.58
C CYS A 42 0.69 -10.15 -19.03
N LYS A 43 0.69 -10.99 -20.09
CA LYS A 43 -0.53 -11.61 -20.62
C LYS A 43 -1.08 -12.67 -19.66
N GLY A 44 -0.22 -13.55 -19.15
CA GLY A 44 -0.58 -14.61 -18.20
C GLY A 44 -0.96 -14.08 -16.82
N GLY A 45 -0.42 -12.93 -16.41
CA GLY A 45 -0.77 -12.24 -15.18
C GLY A 45 -2.15 -11.56 -15.24
N ARG A 46 -2.68 -11.31 -16.43
CA ARG A 46 -3.97 -10.63 -16.62
C ARG A 46 -5.15 -11.40 -16.02
N LYS A 47 -5.04 -12.72 -15.86
CA LYS A 47 -6.04 -13.53 -15.12
C LYS A 47 -6.21 -13.07 -13.67
N TRP A 48 -5.14 -12.58 -13.03
CA TRP A 48 -5.17 -12.10 -11.65
C TRP A 48 -5.86 -10.75 -11.54
N LEU A 49 -5.83 -9.92 -12.59
CA LEU A 49 -6.60 -8.67 -12.64
C LEU A 49 -8.11 -8.96 -12.50
N TYR A 50 -8.61 -9.95 -13.24
CA TYR A 50 -10.04 -10.30 -13.31
C TYR A 50 -10.49 -11.33 -12.27
N SER A 51 -9.59 -11.84 -11.41
CA SER A 51 -9.94 -12.84 -10.41
C SER A 51 -10.97 -12.30 -9.40
N PRO A 52 -12.07 -13.01 -9.09
CA PRO A 52 -13.01 -12.59 -8.06
C PRO A 52 -12.47 -12.83 -6.65
N LYS A 53 -11.39 -13.60 -6.49
CA LYS A 53 -10.75 -13.86 -5.20
C LYS A 53 -10.07 -12.59 -4.68
N PRO A 54 -10.02 -12.39 -3.35
CA PRO A 54 -9.24 -11.30 -2.76
C PRO A 54 -7.76 -11.42 -3.12
N ASN A 55 -7.02 -10.33 -2.97
CA ASN A 55 -5.57 -10.32 -3.19
C ASN A 55 -4.90 -11.30 -2.21
N PRO A 56 -4.05 -12.23 -2.70
CA PRO A 56 -3.35 -13.19 -1.84
C PRO A 56 -2.37 -12.53 -0.88
N HIS A 57 -1.85 -11.35 -1.22
CA HIS A 57 -0.96 -10.58 -0.36
C HIS A 57 -1.64 -9.26 0.04
N THR A 58 -1.69 -9.00 1.34
CA THR A 58 -2.20 -7.72 1.86
C THR A 58 -1.09 -6.68 1.76
N ILE A 59 -1.31 -5.62 0.97
CA ILE A 59 -0.38 -4.49 0.87
C ILE A 59 -0.66 -3.50 2.02
N VAL A 60 -0.25 -3.89 3.22
CA VAL A 60 -0.53 -3.16 4.46
C VAL A 60 -0.03 -1.71 4.36
N GLY A 61 -0.88 -0.77 4.78
CA GLY A 61 -0.59 0.66 4.79
C GLY A 61 -0.89 1.39 3.48
N ALA A 62 -1.19 0.68 2.39
CA ALA A 62 -1.53 1.32 1.13
C ALA A 62 -2.90 2.00 1.22
N MET A 63 -2.92 3.32 1.02
CA MET A 63 -4.15 4.09 0.80
C MET A 63 -4.62 3.90 -0.64
N VAL A 64 -5.86 3.40 -0.82
CA VAL A 64 -6.51 3.36 -2.13
C VAL A 64 -7.12 4.72 -2.48
N SER A 65 -7.46 4.91 -3.76
CA SER A 65 -8.06 6.16 -4.27
C SER A 65 -9.34 6.58 -3.53
N GLY A 66 -10.13 5.61 -3.06
CA GLY A 66 -11.27 5.86 -2.17
C GLY A 66 -12.62 5.88 -2.88
N PRO A 67 -13.67 6.38 -2.22
CA PRO A 67 -15.04 6.36 -2.72
C PRO A 67 -15.32 7.47 -3.73
N ASP A 68 -16.47 7.40 -4.38
CA ASP A 68 -16.98 8.50 -5.19
C ASP A 68 -17.59 9.62 -4.34
N ARG A 69 -18.13 10.65 -5.01
CA ARG A 69 -18.75 11.81 -4.36
C ARG A 69 -20.00 11.49 -3.51
N HIS A 70 -20.55 10.29 -3.60
CA HIS A 70 -21.72 9.84 -2.84
C HIS A 70 -21.35 8.75 -1.82
N ASP A 71 -20.08 8.69 -1.40
CA ASP A 71 -19.55 7.68 -0.48
C ASP A 71 -19.67 6.23 -0.98
N ALA A 72 -19.92 6.01 -2.29
CA ALA A 72 -19.96 4.69 -2.86
C ALA A 72 -18.54 4.17 -3.12
N PHE A 73 -18.27 2.93 -2.73
CA PHE A 73 -16.97 2.29 -2.95
C PHE A 73 -17.17 0.88 -3.52
N HIS A 74 -16.49 0.61 -4.64
CA HIS A 74 -16.51 -0.69 -5.29
C HIS A 74 -15.15 -1.36 -5.14
N ASP A 75 -15.06 -2.34 -4.24
CA ASP A 75 -13.84 -3.15 -4.01
C ASP A 75 -13.67 -4.19 -5.12
N VAL A 76 -13.38 -3.69 -6.32
CA VAL A 76 -13.21 -4.49 -7.53
C VAL A 76 -11.88 -4.12 -8.16
N ARG A 77 -10.99 -5.11 -8.32
CA ARG A 77 -9.62 -4.90 -8.79
C ARG A 77 -9.51 -4.24 -10.16
N THR A 78 -10.47 -4.45 -11.06
CA THR A 78 -10.48 -3.80 -12.37
C THR A 78 -10.85 -2.32 -12.29
N ASN A 79 -11.42 -1.88 -11.17
CA ASN A 79 -11.87 -0.52 -10.95
C ASN A 79 -10.77 0.30 -10.25
N ALA A 80 -9.75 0.67 -11.03
CA ALA A 80 -8.58 1.40 -10.56
C ALA A 80 -8.96 2.73 -9.88
N ASN A 81 -10.00 3.41 -10.38
CA ASN A 81 -10.51 4.67 -9.82
C ASN A 81 -10.85 4.61 -8.32
N TYR A 82 -11.19 3.43 -7.79
CA TYR A 82 -11.47 3.24 -6.37
C TYR A 82 -10.32 2.53 -5.66
N THR A 83 -9.76 1.50 -6.30
CA THR A 83 -8.90 0.50 -5.65
C THR A 83 -7.41 0.67 -5.93
N GLU A 84 -7.00 1.65 -6.74
CA GLU A 84 -5.60 1.90 -7.05
C GLU A 84 -4.92 2.69 -5.91
N PRO A 85 -3.84 2.15 -5.32
CA PRO A 85 -2.99 2.91 -4.42
C PRO A 85 -1.93 3.68 -5.22
N THR A 86 -1.65 4.91 -4.82
CA THR A 86 -0.65 5.75 -5.47
C THR A 86 0.43 6.19 -4.50
N LEU A 87 1.66 6.36 -5.01
CA LEU A 87 2.77 6.86 -4.19
C LEU A 87 2.47 8.26 -3.63
N ALA A 88 1.93 9.15 -4.45
CA ALA A 88 1.56 10.51 -4.04
C ALA A 88 0.48 10.52 -2.95
N GLY A 89 -0.56 9.68 -3.08
CA GLY A 89 -1.59 9.56 -2.05
C GLY A 89 -1.03 9.10 -0.70
N ASN A 90 -0.15 8.10 -0.71
CA ASN A 90 0.49 7.61 0.51
C ASN A 90 1.47 8.63 1.10
N ALA A 91 2.21 9.38 0.29
CA ALA A 91 3.06 10.46 0.77
C ALA A 91 2.26 11.54 1.50
N GLY A 92 1.11 11.95 0.94
CA GLY A 92 0.19 12.89 1.59
C GLY A 92 -0.41 12.33 2.89
N LEU A 93 -0.79 11.05 2.90
CA LEU A 93 -1.27 10.36 4.10
C LEU A 93 -0.21 10.39 5.22
N VAL A 94 1.03 10.02 4.93
CA VAL A 94 2.13 10.02 5.90
C VAL A 94 2.35 11.44 6.46
N ALA A 95 2.42 12.46 5.60
CA ALA A 95 2.60 13.84 6.04
C ALA A 95 1.47 14.29 6.99
N ALA A 96 0.21 13.99 6.65
CA ALA A 96 -0.93 14.33 7.48
C ALA A 96 -0.95 13.57 8.82
N LEU A 97 -0.60 12.28 8.83
CA LEU A 97 -0.51 11.49 10.05
C LEU A 97 0.58 12.01 10.99
N ILE A 98 1.75 12.36 10.46
CA ILE A 98 2.83 12.95 11.24
C ILE A 98 2.39 14.27 11.87
N SER A 99 1.75 15.14 11.09
CA SER A 99 1.22 16.42 11.58
C SER A 99 0.19 16.24 12.71
N LEU A 100 -0.63 15.19 12.67
CA LEU A 100 -1.61 14.89 13.71
C LEU A 100 -0.99 14.23 14.95
N SER A 101 0.09 13.47 14.79
CA SER A 101 0.81 12.86 15.92
C SER A 101 1.67 13.83 16.72
N ALA A 102 1.83 15.08 16.27
CA ALA A 102 2.79 16.04 16.79
C ALA A 102 2.28 16.93 17.96
N GLN A 103 1.28 16.51 18.74
CA GLN A 103 0.84 17.23 19.97
C GLN A 103 0.68 16.23 21.13
N GLU A 104 1.25 16.36 22.33
CA GLU A 104 1.39 17.56 23.18
C GLU A 104 2.82 17.92 23.69
N ASN A 105 3.89 17.24 23.29
CA ASN A 105 5.27 17.55 23.75
C ASN A 105 6.36 17.19 22.72
N ALA A 106 5.99 17.00 21.45
CA ALA A 106 6.93 16.61 20.42
C ALA A 106 7.51 17.85 19.74
N TYR A 107 8.83 18.02 19.85
CA TYR A 107 9.61 18.85 18.93
C TYR A 107 9.14 18.59 17.50
N GLY A 108 8.95 19.65 16.71
CA GLY A 108 8.43 19.55 15.33
C GLY A 108 9.20 18.52 14.47
N ILE A 109 8.63 18.15 13.32
CA ILE A 109 9.18 17.10 12.45
C ILE A 109 10.70 17.26 12.26
N ASP A 110 11.48 16.38 12.88
CA ASP A 110 12.91 16.33 12.68
C ASP A 110 13.21 15.75 11.30
N LYS A 111 13.53 16.65 10.37
CA LYS A 111 13.87 16.32 8.99
C LYS A 111 15.05 15.36 8.88
N ASN A 112 15.89 15.27 9.91
CA ASN A 112 17.07 14.39 9.92
C ASN A 112 16.75 12.97 10.36
N THR A 113 15.68 12.75 11.13
CA THR A 113 15.32 11.43 11.67
C THR A 113 14.00 10.87 11.15
N ILE A 114 13.21 11.65 10.40
CA ILE A 114 11.94 11.16 9.82
C ILE A 114 12.07 9.90 8.96
N PHE A 115 13.23 9.67 8.34
CA PHE A 115 13.53 8.46 7.57
C PHE A 115 14.50 7.50 8.26
N SER A 116 14.96 7.77 9.49
CA SER A 116 15.96 6.94 10.17
C SER A 116 15.43 5.56 10.55
N ALA A 117 14.11 5.45 10.78
CA ALA A 117 13.42 4.20 11.08
C ALA A 117 12.90 3.48 9.82
N VAL A 118 13.04 4.06 8.62
CA VAL A 118 12.69 3.39 7.37
C VAL A 118 13.87 2.50 6.98
N PRO A 119 13.71 1.16 6.95
CA PRO A 119 14.79 0.27 6.54
C PRO A 119 15.25 0.65 5.14
N PRO A 120 16.57 0.66 4.85
CA PRO A 120 17.05 0.93 3.50
C PRO A 120 16.38 -0.05 2.52
N LEU A 121 15.77 0.49 1.47
CA LEU A 121 15.09 -0.30 0.42
C LEU A 121 16.07 -1.10 -0.44
N SER A 122 17.37 -0.85 -0.30
CA SER A 122 18.43 -1.63 -0.92
C SER A 122 18.65 -2.91 -0.13
N ALA A 123 18.47 -4.06 -0.79
CA ALA A 123 19.15 -5.27 -0.37
C ALA A 123 20.64 -4.95 -0.26
N THR A 124 21.27 -5.31 0.85
CA THR A 124 22.74 -5.29 1.00
C THR A 124 23.32 -5.96 -0.24
N THR A 125 24.05 -5.19 -1.06
CA THR A 125 24.76 -5.74 -2.20
C THR A 125 25.60 -6.90 -1.68
N PRO A 126 25.49 -8.12 -2.23
CA PRO A 126 26.35 -9.21 -1.81
C PRO A 126 27.82 -8.78 -2.01
N PRO A 127 28.72 -9.17 -1.11
CA PRO A 127 30.14 -8.86 -1.27
C PRO A 127 30.62 -9.36 -2.64
N PRO A 128 31.55 -8.65 -3.30
CA PRO A 128 32.10 -9.09 -4.58
C PRO A 128 32.67 -10.51 -4.44
N PRO A 129 32.54 -11.35 -5.48
CA PRO A 129 33.12 -12.69 -5.46
C PRO A 129 34.62 -12.63 -5.19
N ALA A 130 35.14 -13.65 -4.50
CA ALA A 130 36.56 -13.74 -4.21
C ALA A 130 37.39 -13.63 -5.50
N PRO A 131 38.57 -12.97 -5.47
CA PRO A 131 39.46 -12.91 -6.62
C PRO A 131 39.74 -14.32 -7.15
N TRP A 132 39.55 -14.51 -8.45
CA TRP A 132 39.85 -15.77 -9.10
C TRP A 132 41.32 -16.13 -8.87
N LYS A 133 41.58 -17.34 -8.35
CA LYS A 133 42.92 -17.90 -8.23
C LYS A 133 43.14 -18.88 -9.39
N PRO A 134 44.15 -18.66 -10.25
CA PRO A 134 44.53 -19.62 -11.29
C PRO A 134 44.94 -20.98 -10.74
#